data_AF-A0AA39AL53-F1
#
_entry.id   AF-A0AA39AL53-F1
#
_cell.length_a   1.000
_cell.length_b   1.000
_cell.length_c   1.000
_cell.angle_alpha   90.00
_cell.angle_beta   90.00
_cell.angle_gamma   90.00
#
_symmetry.space_group_name_H-M   'P 1'
#
loop_
_entity.id
_entity.type
_entity.pdbx_description
1 polymer ?
#
loop_
_entity_poly.entity_id
_entity_poly.type
_entity_poly.pdbx_seq_one_letter_code
_entity_poly.pdbx_strand_id
1 'polypeptide(L)'
;MCIRLPLEELENFGTSDFIVYNAGQLPCNRYTYCMTSSTSVDLNLAMREMVNLCTQYAREMKKGLFSVTPYVMPLVSPYYCQFSLTPPELERFLSGRHSRL
;
A
#
# COMPACT_ATOMS: atom_id res chain seq x y z
N MET A 1 -3.79 8.54 9.48
CA MET A 1 -4.13 8.39 10.91
C MET A 1 -4.15 6.91 11.19
N CYS A 2 -3.03 6.43 11.73
CA CYS A 2 -2.84 5.07 12.23
C CYS A 2 -2.44 5.19 13.70
N ILE A 3 -2.54 4.10 14.46
CA ILE A 3 -2.09 4.09 15.85
C ILE A 3 -0.57 4.00 15.85
N ARG A 4 0.08 4.88 16.61
CA ARG A 4 1.54 4.83 16.81
C ARG A 4 1.84 3.77 17.87
N LEU A 5 2.74 2.85 17.54
CA LEU A 5 3.23 1.83 18.47
C LEU A 5 4.12 2.47 19.55
N PRO A 6 4.15 1.91 20.77
CA PRO A 6 5.20 2.19 21.74
C PRO A 6 6.56 1.73 21.21
N LEU A 7 7.65 2.33 21.70
CA LEU A 7 9.01 2.12 21.17
C LEU A 7 9.46 0.66 21.26
N GLU A 8 9.08 -0.05 22.33
CA GLU A 8 9.42 -1.46 22.54
C GLU A 8 8.78 -2.37 21.47
N GLU A 9 7.53 -2.10 21.10
CA GLU A 9 6.83 -2.86 20.04
C GLU A 9 7.32 -2.48 18.64
N LEU A 10 7.87 -1.27 18.48
CA LEU A 10 8.44 -0.81 17.20
C LEU A 10 9.74 -1.56 16.85
N GLU A 11 10.58 -1.85 17.85
CA GLU A 11 11.81 -2.63 17.68
C GLU A 11 11.51 -4.10 17.35
N ASN A 12 10.40 -4.63 17.88
CA ASN A 12 9.95 -6.00 17.67
C ASN A 12 8.94 -6.15 16.51
N PHE A 13 8.70 -5.11 15.72
CA PHE A 13 7.59 -5.07 14.75
C PHE A 13 7.69 -6.12 13.63
N GLY A 14 8.87 -6.69 13.39
CA GLY A 14 9.05 -7.83 12.48
C GLY A 14 8.49 -7.57 11.08
N THR A 15 7.61 -8.47 10.60
CA THR A 15 6.95 -8.39 9.28
C THR A 15 5.57 -7.75 9.40
N SER A 16 5.35 -6.65 8.67
CA SER A 16 4.05 -5.96 8.57
C SER A 16 2.97 -6.87 7.96
N ASP A 17 1.77 -6.87 8.55
CA ASP A 17 0.60 -7.55 7.96
C ASP A 17 0.12 -6.92 6.66
N PHE A 18 0.37 -5.62 6.47
CA PHE A 18 -0.03 -4.87 5.29
C PHE A 18 1.01 -3.80 4.98
N ILE A 19 1.42 -3.69 3.73
CA ILE A 19 2.46 -2.75 3.29
C ILE A 19 1.84 -1.71 2.37
N VAL A 20 2.10 -0.43 2.66
CA VAL A 20 1.65 0.69 1.82
C VAL A 20 2.85 1.39 1.18
N TYR A 21 2.98 1.22 -0.12
CA TYR A 21 3.94 1.90 -0.97
C TYR A 21 3.39 3.27 -1.39
N ASN A 22 3.97 4.34 -0.85
CA ASN A 22 3.63 5.70 -1.27
C ASN A 22 4.66 6.21 -2.29
N ALA A 23 4.28 6.17 -3.56
CA ALA A 23 5.03 6.69 -4.68
C ALA A 23 4.27 7.85 -5.34
N GLY A 24 3.70 8.75 -4.53
CA GLY A 24 2.86 9.87 -4.98
C GLY A 24 3.54 10.86 -5.93
N GLN A 25 4.86 10.85 -6.03
CA GLN A 25 5.63 11.67 -6.97
C GLN A 25 5.85 10.99 -8.33
N LEU A 26 5.67 9.67 -8.42
CA LEU A 26 5.90 8.92 -9.65
C LEU A 26 4.59 8.80 -10.45
N PRO A 27 4.58 9.20 -11.72
CA PRO A 27 3.41 9.03 -12.58
C PRO A 27 3.18 7.56 -12.88
N CYS A 28 1.92 7.15 -12.97
CA CYS A 28 1.58 5.81 -13.37
C CYS A 28 1.78 5.58 -14.88
N ASN A 29 2.16 4.36 -15.26
CA ASN A 29 2.24 3.94 -16.66
C ASN A 29 0.83 3.71 -17.24
N ARG A 30 0.39 4.62 -18.11
CA ARG A 30 -0.92 4.58 -18.80
C ARG A 30 -1.05 3.43 -19.82
N TYR A 31 0.06 2.80 -20.19
CA TYR A 31 0.05 1.66 -21.12
C TYR A 31 -0.18 0.33 -20.40
N THR A 32 -0.20 0.33 -19.05
CA THR A 32 -0.54 -0.85 -18.26
C THR A 32 -2.05 -1.07 -18.27
N TYR A 33 -2.48 -2.34 -18.30
CA TYR A 33 -3.89 -2.71 -18.24
C TYR A 33 -4.55 -2.14 -16.97
N CYS A 34 -5.81 -1.71 -17.08
CA CYS A 34 -6.60 -1.05 -16.03
C CYS A 34 -6.12 0.35 -15.56
N MET A 35 -5.05 0.91 -16.13
CA MET A 35 -4.56 2.25 -15.79
C MET A 35 -5.11 3.30 -16.76
N THR A 36 -6.27 3.89 -16.45
CA THR A 36 -6.91 4.89 -17.33
C THR A 36 -6.39 6.32 -17.11
N SER A 37 -5.67 6.58 -16.01
CA SER A 37 -5.19 7.91 -15.64
C SER A 37 -3.72 7.89 -15.18
N SER A 38 -3.10 9.06 -15.05
CA SER A 38 -1.75 9.19 -14.49
C SER A 38 -1.69 8.84 -13.00
N THR A 39 -2.83 8.85 -12.31
CA THR A 39 -2.99 8.52 -10.90
C THR A 39 -3.59 7.13 -10.75
N SER A 40 -2.98 6.31 -9.91
CA SER A 40 -3.51 4.99 -9.56
C SER A 40 -3.33 4.70 -8.08
N VAL A 41 -4.31 3.98 -7.54
CA VAL A 41 -4.30 3.43 -6.20
C VAL A 41 -4.66 1.96 -6.35
N ASP A 42 -3.64 1.11 -6.33
CA ASP A 42 -3.79 -0.33 -6.55
C ASP A 42 -3.69 -1.08 -5.23
N LEU A 43 -4.54 -2.11 -5.11
CA LEU A 43 -4.67 -2.91 -3.91
C LEU A 43 -4.54 -4.39 -4.26
N ASN A 44 -3.52 -5.04 -3.71
CA ASN A 44 -3.32 -6.48 -3.82
C ASN A 44 -3.63 -7.16 -2.49
N LEU A 45 -4.79 -7.83 -2.40
CA LEU A 45 -5.22 -8.54 -1.19
C LEU A 45 -4.42 -9.83 -0.94
N ALA A 46 -3.89 -10.48 -1.98
CA ALA A 46 -3.15 -11.72 -1.84
C ALA A 46 -1.75 -11.48 -1.25
N MET A 47 -1.08 -10.43 -1.71
CA MET A 47 0.23 -10.00 -1.19
C MET A 47 0.13 -9.04 -0.01
N ARG A 48 -1.07 -8.53 0.28
CA ARG A 48 -1.34 -7.55 1.35
C ARG A 48 -0.57 -6.23 1.13
N GLU A 49 -0.62 -5.73 -0.09
CA GLU A 49 0.11 -4.55 -0.53
C GLU A 49 -0.84 -3.50 -1.13
N MET A 50 -0.51 -2.23 -0.91
CA MET A 50 -1.16 -1.09 -1.54
C MET A 50 -0.11 -0.21 -2.19
N VAL A 51 -0.33 0.20 -3.44
CA VAL A 51 0.58 1.07 -4.19
C VAL A 51 -0.16 2.34 -4.59
N ASN A 52 0.35 3.49 -4.15
CA ASN A 52 -0.18 4.81 -4.49
C ASN A 52 0.76 5.52 -5.45
N LEU A 53 0.27 5.83 -6.65
CA LEU A 53 1.03 6.51 -7.72
C LEU A 53 0.39 7.84 -8.07
N CYS A 54 1.23 8.85 -8.29
CA CYS A 54 0.82 10.20 -8.72
C CYS A 54 -0.27 10.86 -7.86
N THR A 55 -0.31 10.54 -6.58
CA THR A 55 -1.18 11.18 -5.58
C THR A 55 -0.42 11.43 -4.29
N GLN A 56 -0.39 12.69 -3.86
CA GLN A 56 0.14 13.09 -2.55
C GLN A 56 -1.01 13.27 -1.54
N TYR A 57 -2.21 12.85 -1.90
CA TYR A 57 -3.39 13.03 -1.06
C TYR A 57 -3.41 11.99 0.04
N ALA A 58 -3.07 12.41 1.27
CA ALA A 58 -2.95 11.53 2.44
C ALA A 58 -4.25 10.75 2.79
N ARG A 59 -5.41 11.18 2.27
CA ARG A 59 -6.68 10.46 2.47
C ARG A 59 -6.69 9.11 1.77
N GLU A 60 -6.00 8.97 0.64
CA GLU A 60 -5.96 7.71 -0.11
C GLU A 60 -5.37 6.58 0.74
N MET A 61 -4.27 6.85 1.46
CA MET A 61 -3.65 5.89 2.38
C MET A 61 -4.60 5.47 3.50
N LYS A 62 -5.34 6.42 4.08
CA LYS A 62 -6.31 6.11 5.16
C LYS A 62 -7.50 5.32 4.63
N LYS A 63 -8.01 5.69 3.46
CA LYS A 63 -9.16 5.02 2.83
C LYS A 63 -8.81 3.61 2.37
N GLY A 64 -7.65 3.40 1.76
CA GLY A 64 -7.22 2.06 1.35
C GLY A 64 -7.13 1.10 2.53
N LEU A 65 -6.49 1.52 3.62
CA LEU A 65 -6.41 0.70 4.83
C LEU A 65 -7.80 0.40 5.42
N PHE A 66 -8.71 1.39 5.42
CA PHE A 66 -10.09 1.19 5.88
C PHE A 66 -10.88 0.24 4.98
N SER A 67 -10.63 0.26 3.66
CA SER A 67 -11.26 -0.65 2.70
C SER A 67 -10.76 -2.09 2.83
N VAL A 68 -9.51 -2.31 3.24
CA VAL A 68 -8.91 -3.65 3.43
C VAL A 68 -9.39 -4.32 4.71
N THR A 69 -9.67 -3.51 5.73
CA THR A 69 -10.08 -3.95 7.07
C THR A 69 -11.13 -5.08 7.06
N PRO A 70 -12.28 -4.94 6.37
CA PRO A 70 -13.31 -5.98 6.36
C PRO A 70 -12.90 -7.29 5.66
N TYR A 71 -11.93 -7.24 4.74
CA TYR A 71 -11.49 -8.43 3.98
C TYR A 71 -10.44 -9.24 4.72
N VAL A 72 -9.54 -8.57 5.45
CA VAL A 72 -8.47 -9.25 6.19
C VAL A 72 -8.96 -9.74 7.56
N MET A 73 -9.89 -9.01 8.19
CA MET A 73 -10.36 -9.37 9.53
C MET A 73 -11.76 -8.81 9.80
N PRO A 74 -12.85 -9.60 9.63
CA PRO A 74 -14.21 -9.12 9.83
C PRO A 74 -14.61 -8.86 11.29
N LEU A 75 -13.78 -9.23 12.30
CA LEU A 75 -14.25 -9.32 13.69
C LEU A 75 -13.44 -8.63 14.80
N VAL A 76 -12.17 -8.20 14.69
CA VAL A 76 -11.53 -7.49 15.83
C VAL A 76 -10.33 -6.59 15.48
N SER A 77 -10.24 -5.42 16.12
CA SER A 77 -9.04 -4.62 16.48
C SER A 77 -8.34 -3.73 15.43
N PRO A 78 -7.74 -2.58 15.83
CA PRO A 78 -7.20 -1.57 14.93
C PRO A 78 -5.83 -1.95 14.34
N TYR A 79 -5.62 -1.64 13.06
CA TYR A 79 -4.36 -1.91 12.35
C TYR A 79 -3.23 -0.98 12.81
N TYR A 80 -2.09 -1.57 13.15
CA TYR A 80 -0.81 -0.89 13.23
C TYR A 80 -0.18 -0.93 11.84
N CYS A 81 0.03 0.24 11.24
CA CYS A 81 0.55 0.35 9.88
C CYS A 81 1.88 1.10 9.92
N GLN A 82 2.96 0.41 9.59
CA GLN A 82 4.26 1.02 9.33
C GLN A 82 4.33 1.41 7.84
N PHE A 83 4.77 2.62 7.53
CA PHE A 83 5.06 3.03 6.17
C PHE A 83 6.52 2.73 5.86
N SER A 84 6.79 1.61 5.18
CA SER A 84 8.12 1.28 4.67
C SER A 84 8.22 1.63 3.19
N LEU A 85 9.13 2.55 2.85
CA LEU A 85 9.56 2.80 1.47
C LEU A 85 10.62 1.76 1.12
N THR A 86 10.23 0.59 0.61
CA THR A 86 11.17 -0.40 0.05
C THR A 86 11.21 -0.29 -1.48
N PRO A 87 12.39 -0.07 -2.10
CA PRO A 87 12.51 0.23 -3.53
C PRO A 87 12.31 -0.93 -4.54
N PRO A 88 12.70 -2.20 -4.29
CA PRO A 88 12.82 -3.17 -5.39
C PRO A 88 11.47 -3.66 -5.95
N GLU A 89 10.42 -3.69 -5.13
CA GLU A 89 9.08 -4.14 -5.55
C GLU A 89 8.30 -3.04 -6.28
N LEU A 90 8.49 -1.79 -5.84
CA LEU A 90 7.96 -0.63 -6.55
C LEU A 90 8.53 -0.53 -7.97
N GLU A 91 9.84 -0.75 -8.15
CA GLU A 91 10.43 -0.79 -9.48
C GLU A 91 9.88 -1.91 -10.36
N ARG A 92 9.58 -3.09 -9.78
CA ARG A 92 8.91 -4.18 -10.51
C ARG A 92 7.52 -3.76 -10.98
N PHE A 93 6.75 -3.08 -10.13
CA PHE A 93 5.44 -2.56 -10.46
C PHE A 93 5.50 -1.51 -11.59
N LEU A 94 6.44 -0.55 -11.48
CA LEU A 94 6.67 0.48 -12.50
C LEU A 94 7.14 -0.11 -13.84
N SER A 95 7.89 -1.21 -13.81
CA SER A 95 8.36 -1.91 -15.01
C SER A 95 7.26 -2.69 -15.76
N GLY A 96 6.01 -2.69 -15.27
CA GLY A 96 4.89 -3.39 -15.91
C GLY A 96 4.99 -4.93 -15.83
N ARG A 97 5.90 -5.46 -15.01
CA ARG A 97 6.15 -6.91 -14.86
C ARG A 97 5.22 -7.61 -13.87
N HIS A 98 4.12 -6.97 -13.46
CA HIS A 98 3.12 -7.52 -12.54
C HIS A 98 1.83 -8.02 -13.22
N SER A 99 1.77 -8.07 -14.56
CA SER A 99 0.61 -8.57 -15.32
C SER A 99 0.48 -10.11 -15.36
N ARG A 100 1.20 -10.84 -14.51
CA ARG A 100 1.10 -12.30 -14.37
C ARG A 100 1.15 -12.71 -12.90
N LEU A 101 0.08 -12.46 -12.16
CA LEU A 101 -0.42 -13.32 -11.08
C LEU A 101 -1.92 -13.08 -10.93
#